data_AF-A0A1G2PIZ6-F1
#
_entry.id   AF-A0A1G2PIZ6-F1
#
_cell.length_a   1.000
_cell.length_b   1.000
_cell.length_c   1.000
_cell.angle_alpha   90.00
_cell.angle_beta   90.00
_cell.angle_gamma   90.00
#
_symmetry.space_group_name_H-M   'P 1'
#
loop_
_entity.id
_entity.type
_entity.pdbx_description
1 polymer ?
#
loop_
_entity_poly.entity_id
_entity_poly.type
_entity_poly.pdbx_seq_one_letter_code
_entity_poly.pdbx_strand_id
1 'polypeptide(L)' 'MLQEKENGKNMFPALRFAWEFGYSVAIPIVVLLFGGRALDRVLGTSPWLLLVGLFFSLIVTGVIIWYKVRKFL' A
#
# COMPACT_ATOMS: atom_id res chain seq x y z
N MET A 1 28.39 -19.90 -34.77
CA MET A 1 27.55 -18.76 -34.35
C MET A 1 26.27 -19.29 -33.71
N LEU A 2 26.28 -19.54 -32.41
CA LEU A 2 25.06 -19.70 -31.61
C LEU A 2 25.37 -19.06 -30.25
N GLN A 3 25.08 -17.77 -30.14
CA GLN A 3 25.04 -17.06 -28.86
C GLN A 3 23.75 -17.52 -28.17
N GLU A 4 23.85 -18.45 -27.22
CA GLU A 4 22.82 -18.61 -26.18
C GLU A 4 22.81 -17.32 -25.37
N LYS A 5 21.89 -16.42 -25.69
CA LYS A 5 21.61 -15.28 -24.82
C LYS A 5 21.07 -15.83 -23.51
N GLU A 6 21.87 -15.74 -22.45
CA GLU A 6 21.43 -15.93 -21.08
C GLU A 6 20.13 -15.17 -20.85
N ASN A 7 19.06 -15.94 -20.76
CA ASN A 7 17.74 -15.47 -20.37
C ASN A 7 17.72 -15.40 -18.84
N GLY A 8 18.66 -14.65 -18.26
CA GLY A 8 18.68 -14.23 -16.86
C GLY A 8 17.51 -13.29 -16.64
N LYS A 9 16.30 -13.88 -16.63
CA LYS A 9 15.01 -13.20 -16.59
C LYS A 9 15.05 -12.13 -15.52
N ASN A 10 14.96 -10.88 -15.98
CA ASN A 10 14.96 -9.68 -15.16
C ASN A 10 13.94 -9.83 -14.01
N MET A 11 14.38 -10.28 -12.84
CA MET A 11 13.56 -10.38 -11.63
C MET A 11 13.39 -8.99 -10.97
N PHE A 12 14.24 -8.05 -11.37
CA PHE A 12 14.33 -6.69 -10.89
C PHE A 12 13.06 -5.84 -11.10
N PRO A 13 12.37 -5.88 -12.27
CA PRO A 13 11.15 -5.10 -12.48
C PRO A 13 9.97 -5.59 -11.64
N ALA A 14 9.80 -6.91 -11.48
CA ALA A 14 8.74 -7.48 -10.64
C ALA A 14 8.96 -7.17 -9.16
N LEU A 15 10.21 -7.27 -8.68
CA LEU A 15 10.57 -6.91 -7.31
C LEU A 15 10.37 -5.41 -7.04
N ARG A 16 10.79 -4.55 -7.99
CA ARG A 16 10.57 -3.11 -7.90
C ARG A 16 9.07 -2.80 -7.85
N PHE A 17 8.28 -3.42 -8.71
CA PHE A 17 6.82 -3.25 -8.68
C PHE A 17 6.22 -3.67 -7.34
N ALA A 18 6.59 -4.84 -6.82
CA ALA A 18 6.10 -5.32 -5.53
C ALA A 18 6.50 -4.38 -4.37
N TRP A 19 7.71 -3.83 -4.41
CA TRP A 19 8.16 -2.81 -3.46
C TRP A 19 7.34 -1.53 -3.56
N GLU A 20 7.15 -1.03 -4.79
CA GLU A 20 6.36 0.17 -5.07
C GLU A 20 4.89 0.06 -4.66
N PHE A 21 4.33 -1.12 -4.86
CA PHE A 21 3.00 -1.46 -4.42
C PHE A 21 2.94 -1.56 -2.89
N GLY A 22 3.90 -2.27 -2.28
CA GLY A 22 3.96 -2.52 -0.85
C GLY A 22 3.93 -1.23 -0.01
N TYR A 23 4.79 -0.26 -0.30
CA TYR A 23 4.77 0.99 0.48
C TYR A 23 3.52 1.84 0.20
N SER A 24 2.95 1.79 -1.01
CA SER A 24 1.74 2.54 -1.34
C SER A 24 0.51 2.08 -0.56
N VAL A 25 0.53 0.83 -0.09
CA VAL A 25 -0.51 0.23 0.74
C VAL A 25 -0.18 0.33 2.23
N ALA A 26 1.06 0.01 2.61
CA ALA A 26 1.48 0.01 4.00
C ALA A 26 1.44 1.40 4.64
N ILE A 27 1.84 2.45 3.91
CA ILE A 27 1.91 3.81 4.47
C ILE A 27 0.53 4.31 4.93
N PRO A 28 -0.54 4.32 4.09
CA PRO A 28 -1.86 4.74 4.53
C PRO A 28 -2.39 3.94 5.71
N ILE A 29 -2.21 2.60 5.68
CA ILE A 29 -2.67 1.69 6.74
C ILE A 29 -2.01 2.05 8.06
N VAL A 30 -0.68 2.09 8.09
CA VAL A 30 0.07 2.37 9.32
C VAL A 30 -0.24 3.77 9.84
N VAL A 31 -0.23 4.79 8.98
CA VAL A 31 -0.49 6.19 9.38
C VAL A 31 -1.90 6.35 9.95
N LEU A 32 -2.92 5.80 9.29
CA LEU A 32 -4.31 5.96 9.72
C LEU A 32 -4.67 5.10 10.94
N LEU A 33 -4.12 3.89 11.06
CA LEU A 33 -4.30 3.07 12.26
C LEU A 33 -3.61 3.66 13.48
N PHE A 34 -2.34 4.06 13.35
CA PHE A 34 -1.61 4.67 14.47
C PHE A 34 -2.19 6.05 14.81
N GLY A 35 -2.56 6.85 13.81
CA GLY A 35 -3.25 8.11 14.00
C GLY A 35 -4.58 7.94 14.73
N GLY A 36 -5.45 7.04 14.23
CA GLY A 36 -6.73 6.73 14.86
C GLY A 36 -6.57 6.22 16.29
N ARG A 37 -5.59 5.34 16.54
CA ARG A 37 -5.29 4.83 17.89
C ARG A 37 -4.74 5.91 18.83
N ALA A 38 -3.92 6.82 18.34
CA ALA A 38 -3.40 7.94 19.13
C ALA A 38 -4.54 8.89 19.51
N LEU A 39 -5.40 9.25 18.55
CA LEU A 39 -6.57 10.08 18.82
C LEU A 39 -7.55 9.39 19.77
N ASP A 40 -7.79 8.08 19.62
CA ASP A 40 -8.66 7.31 20.51
C ASP A 40 -8.20 7.35 21.97
N ARG A 41 -6.88 7.38 22.23
CA ARG A 41 -6.34 7.51 23.59
C ARG A 41 -6.50 8.92 24.15
N VAL A 42 -6.36 9.94 23.32
CA VAL A 42 -6.45 11.35 23.74
C VAL A 42 -7.89 11.76 24.00
N LEU A 43 -8.82 11.31 23.15
CA LEU A 43 -10.22 11.69 23.18
C LEU A 43 -11.11 10.71 23.97
N GLY A 44 -10.55 9.58 24.43
CA GLY A 44 -11.31 8.55 25.14
C GLY A 44 -12.33 7.80 24.27
N THR A 45 -12.25 7.95 22.95
CA THR A 45 -13.19 7.36 21.97
C THR A 45 -12.84 5.94 21.56
N SER A 46 -11.85 5.32 22.22
CA SER A 46 -11.36 3.98 21.89
C SER A 46 -12.49 2.94 21.88
N PRO A 47 -12.68 2.14 20.80
CA PRO A 47 -11.83 1.99 19.60
C PRO A 47 -12.44 2.62 18.31
N TRP A 48 -13.25 3.67 18.41
CA TRP A 48 -14.02 4.19 17.27
C TRP A 48 -13.16 4.88 16.22
N LEU A 49 -12.21 5.75 16.58
CA LEU A 49 -11.38 6.45 15.59
C LEU A 49 -10.36 5.53 14.95
N LEU A 50 -9.91 4.49 15.65
CA LEU A 50 -9.13 3.41 15.08
C LEU A 50 -9.94 2.68 13.99
N LEU A 51 -11.19 2.31 14.28
CA LEU A 51 -12.06 1.65 13.30
C LEU A 51 -12.32 2.53 12.07
N VAL A 52 -12.63 3.81 12.29
CA VAL A 52 -12.81 4.77 11.18
C VAL A 52 -11.51 4.90 10.39
N GLY A 53 -10.37 5.02 11.04
CA GLY A 53 -9.05 5.08 10.39
C GLY A 53 -8.75 3.84 9.55
N LEU A 54 -9.11 2.65 10.04
CA LEU A 54 -8.97 1.39 9.30
C LEU A 54 -9.83 1.37 8.03
N PHE A 55 -11.14 1.65 8.14
CA PHE A 55 -12.03 1.68 6.99
C PHE A 55 -11.62 2.77 5.98
N PHE A 56 -11.27 3.95 6.49
CA PHE A 56 -10.78 5.04 5.66
C PHE A 56 -9.49 4.65 4.92
N SER A 57 -8.59 3.94 5.57
CA SER A 57 -7.37 3.44 4.94
C SER A 57 -7.66 2.48 3.79
N LEU A 58 -8.61 1.56 3.96
CA LEU A 58 -9.01 0.63 2.90
C LEU A 58 -9.57 1.36 1.69
N ILE A 59 -10.38 2.40 1.92
CA ILE A 59 -10.91 3.24 0.85
C ILE A 59 -9.78 3.99 0.13
N VAL A 60 -8.90 4.66 0.89
CA VAL A 60 -7.77 5.42 0.33
C VAL A 60 -6.85 4.53 -0.49
N THR A 61 -6.48 3.36 0.04
CA THR A 61 -5.64 2.40 -0.70
C THR A 61 -6.36 1.84 -1.91
N GLY A 62 -7.64 1.49 -1.81
CA GLY A 62 -8.45 1.06 -2.96
C GLY A 62 -8.48 2.10 -4.08
N VAL A 63 -8.66 3.38 -3.73
CA VAL A 63 -8.64 4.49 -4.69
C VAL A 63 -7.25 4.67 -5.32
N ILE A 64 -6.17 4.63 -4.53
CA ILE A 64 -4.79 4.73 -5.04
C ILE A 64 -4.49 3.61 -6.03
N ILE A 65 -4.86 2.38 -5.68
CA ILE A 65 -4.68 1.21 -6.54
C ILE A 65 -5.49 1.37 -7.82
N TRP A 66 -6.76 1.78 -7.71
CA TRP A 66 -7.62 2.00 -8.88
C TRP A 66 -7.02 3.01 -9.86
N TYR A 67 -6.53 4.16 -9.37
CA TYR A 67 -5.86 5.16 -10.21
C TYR A 67 -4.56 4.63 -10.83
N LYS A 68 -3.75 3.87 -10.07
CA LYS A 68 -2.52 3.26 -10.59
C LYS A 68 -2.83 2.26 -11.70
N VAL A 69 -3.79 1.36 -11.48
CA VAL A 69 -4.16 0.32 -12.46
C VAL A 69 -4.74 0.95 -13.73
N ARG A 70 -5.64 1.94 -13.60
CA ARG A 70 -6.23 2.63 -14.75
C ARG A 70 -5.22 3.47 -15.56
N LYS A 71 -4.07 3.80 -14.98
CA LYS A 71 -2.97 4.47 -15.70
C LYS A 71 -2.13 3.49 -16.53
N PHE A 72 -2.17 2.20 -16.20
CA PHE A 72 -1.42 1.15 -16.88
C PHE A 72 -2.26 0.36 -17.90
N LEU A 73 -3.58 0.28 -17.70
CA LEU A 73 -4.55 -0.18 -18.71
C LEU A 73 -4.81 0.90 -19.75
#